data_AF-A0A3M7RDI4-F1
#
_entry.id   AF-A0A3M7RDI4-F1
#
_cell.length_a   1.000
_cell.length_b   1.000
_cell.length_c   1.000
_cell.angle_alpha   90.00
_cell.angle_beta   90.00
_cell.angle_gamma   90.00
#
_symmetry.space_group_name_H-M   'P 1'
#
loop_
_entity.id
_entity.type
_entity.pdbx_description
1 polymer ?
#
loop_
_entity_poly.entity_id
_entity_poly.type
_entity_poly.pdbx_seq_one_letter_code
_entity_poly.pdbx_strand_id
1 'polypeptide(L)'
;MFKIIIIILIYLVLTVQSESDFREDIINLDKEQKLVDKLLKKYDKKSRPSGTLSVKFALNLNQIINLIEKDQIMILNAFIDHEWTDKRLTWNPLDFGNISIIRLYGDQIWTPDTFVYSTADHSGFLLPQTGAYFVINYQGANIF
;
A
#
# COMPACT_ATOMS: atom_id res chain seq x y z
N MET A 1 1.42 -41.42 -34.27
CA MET A 1 1.46 -41.99 -32.91
C MET A 1 2.33 -41.15 -31.95
N PHE A 2 3.63 -40.95 -32.22
CA PHE A 2 4.53 -40.15 -31.36
C PHE A 2 4.09 -38.69 -31.09
N LYS A 3 3.54 -37.97 -32.09
CA LYS A 3 3.07 -36.59 -31.92
C LYS A 3 1.93 -36.44 -30.89
N ILE A 4 1.04 -37.43 -30.81
CA ILE A 4 -0.11 -37.39 -29.87
C ILE A 4 0.40 -37.59 -28.44
N ILE A 5 1.34 -38.51 -28.24
CA ILE A 5 1.95 -38.76 -26.92
C ILE A 5 2.69 -37.51 -26.42
N ILE A 6 3.43 -36.83 -27.30
CA ILE A 6 4.12 -35.57 -26.95
C ILE A 6 3.12 -34.48 -26.54
N ILE A 7 2.01 -34.32 -27.27
CA ILE A 7 0.98 -33.33 -26.91
C ILE A 7 0.36 -33.65 -25.53
N ILE A 8 0.07 -34.92 -25.26
CA ILE A 8 -0.46 -35.36 -23.95
C ILE A 8 0.53 -35.07 -22.82
N LEU A 9 1.83 -35.34 -23.02
CA LEU A 9 2.86 -35.05 -22.04
C LEU A 9 3.00 -33.55 -21.78
N ILE A 10 2.95 -32.72 -22.82
CA ILE A 10 2.98 -31.26 -22.68
C ILE A 10 1.77 -30.78 -21.88
N TYR A 11 0.57 -31.27 -22.19
CA TYR A 11 -0.64 -30.90 -21.45
C TYR A 11 -0.56 -31.33 -19.97
N LEU A 12 -0.03 -32.52 -19.71
CA LEU A 12 0.16 -33.03 -18.35
C LEU A 12 1.18 -32.20 -17.54
N VAL A 13 2.28 -31.78 -18.17
CA VAL A 13 3.25 -30.87 -17.53
C VAL A 13 2.63 -29.50 -17.25
N LEU A 14 1.89 -28.93 -18.20
CA LEU A 14 1.23 -27.62 -18.02
C LEU A 14 0.19 -27.65 -16.90
N THR A 15 -0.58 -28.73 -16.78
CA THR A 15 -1.58 -28.88 -15.71
C THR A 15 -0.94 -29.04 -14.33
N VAL A 16 0.13 -29.83 -14.21
CA VAL A 16 0.89 -29.97 -12.95
C VAL A 16 1.52 -28.65 -12.51
N GLN A 17 2.11 -27.89 -13.44
CA GLN A 17 2.69 -26.58 -13.15
C GLN A 17 1.62 -25.59 -12.68
N SER A 18 0.47 -25.55 -13.37
CA SER A 18 -0.63 -24.67 -12.97
C SER A 18 -1.16 -24.98 -11.57
N GLU A 19 -1.19 -26.27 -11.18
CA GLU A 19 -1.63 -26.66 -9.85
C GLU A 19 -0.60 -26.30 -8.77
N SER A 20 0.70 -26.42 -9.05
CA SER A 20 1.74 -26.00 -8.10
C SER A 20 1.72 -24.50 -7.86
N ASP A 21 1.60 -23.71 -8.93
CA ASP A 21 1.57 -22.24 -8.85
C ASP A 21 0.34 -21.79 -8.05
N PHE A 22 -0.83 -22.37 -8.34
CA PHE A 22 -2.06 -22.06 -7.61
C PHE A 22 -1.97 -22.43 -6.12
N ARG A 23 -1.37 -23.58 -5.78
CA ARG A 23 -1.18 -23.98 -4.37
C ARG A 23 -0.26 -23.02 -3.63
N GLU A 24 0.80 -22.53 -4.28
CA GLU A 24 1.72 -21.56 -3.70
C GLU A 24 1.02 -20.23 -3.39
N ASP A 25 0.20 -19.73 -4.33
CA ASP A 25 -0.60 -18.51 -4.13
C ASP A 25 -1.56 -18.62 -2.94
N ILE A 26 -2.26 -19.74 -2.78
CA ILE A 26 -3.17 -19.97 -1.65
C ILE A 26 -2.41 -20.00 -0.32
N ILE A 27 -1.25 -20.65 -0.28
CA ILE A 27 -0.40 -20.70 0.92
C ILE A 27 0.11 -19.30 1.28
N ASN A 28 0.50 -18.51 0.28
CA ASN A 28 0.99 -17.15 0.49
C ASN A 28 -0.13 -16.23 0.99
N LEU A 29 -1.35 -16.36 0.46
CA LEU A 29 -2.51 -15.62 0.92
C LEU A 29 -2.85 -15.93 2.39
N ASP A 30 -2.83 -17.20 2.79
CA ASP A 30 -3.05 -17.61 4.19
C ASP A 30 -1.97 -17.05 5.12
N LYS A 31 -0.71 -17.02 4.68
CA LYS A 31 0.41 -16.41 5.43
C LYS A 31 0.29 -14.89 5.54
N GLU A 32 -0.10 -14.21 4.45
CA GLU A 32 -0.31 -12.77 4.44
C GLU A 32 -1.44 -12.37 5.39
N GLN A 33 -2.57 -13.09 5.34
CA GLN A 33 -3.68 -12.85 6.26
C GLN A 33 -3.25 -13.02 7.72
N LYS A 34 -2.53 -14.11 8.04
CA LYS A 34 -1.98 -14.34 9.40
C LYS A 34 -1.02 -13.24 9.85
N LEU A 35 -0.21 -12.73 8.93
CA LEU A 35 0.69 -11.61 9.20
C LEU A 35 -0.10 -10.33 9.52
N VAL A 36 -1.05 -9.97 8.66
CA VAL A 36 -1.90 -8.78 8.84
C VAL A 36 -2.67 -8.88 10.15
N ASP A 37 -3.29 -10.02 10.44
CA ASP A 37 -4.00 -10.24 11.70
C ASP A 37 -3.08 -10.09 12.91
N LYS A 38 -1.85 -10.64 12.84
CA LYS A 38 -0.85 -10.51 13.92
C LYS A 38 -0.45 -9.05 14.15
N LEU A 39 -0.19 -8.30 13.08
CA LEU A 39 0.21 -6.89 13.17
C LEU A 39 -0.92 -6.04 13.73
N LEU A 40 -2.15 -6.23 13.24
CA LEU A 40 -3.29 -5.37 13.57
C LEU A 40 -3.98 -5.72 14.91
N LYS A 41 -3.84 -6.94 15.43
CA LYS A 41 -4.54 -7.39 16.66
C LYS A 41 -4.34 -6.50 17.89
N LYS A 42 -3.18 -5.85 18.00
CA LYS A 42 -2.85 -4.92 19.10
C LYS A 42 -2.50 -3.52 18.59
N TYR A 43 -2.78 -3.24 17.32
CA TYR A 43 -2.46 -1.97 16.72
C TYR A 43 -3.58 -0.97 16.98
N ASP A 44 -3.30 0.04 17.80
CA ASP A 44 -4.19 1.18 17.94
C ASP A 44 -3.80 2.28 16.96
N LYS A 45 -4.60 2.44 15.91
CA LYS A 45 -4.43 3.49 14.90
C LYS A 45 -4.60 4.90 15.44
N LYS A 46 -5.26 5.09 16.58
CA LYS A 46 -5.42 6.42 17.20
C LYS A 46 -4.14 6.86 17.89
N SER A 47 -3.29 5.91 18.26
CA SER A 47 -1.99 6.21 18.84
C SER A 47 -0.97 6.46 17.74
N ARG A 48 -0.41 7.67 17.73
CA ARG A 48 0.77 8.02 16.92
C ARG A 48 1.94 7.06 17.25
N PRO A 49 2.78 6.68 16.27
CA PRO A 49 4.01 5.95 16.52
C PRO A 49 4.88 6.66 17.57
N SER A 50 5.44 5.90 18.52
CA SER A 50 6.25 6.45 19.61
C SER A 50 7.61 6.97 19.14
N GLY A 51 8.08 8.07 19.73
CA GLY A 51 9.40 8.66 19.48
C GLY A 51 9.39 9.73 18.37
N THR A 52 10.58 10.11 17.91
CA THR A 52 10.73 11.06 16.79
C THR A 52 10.26 10.39 15.51
N LEU A 53 9.20 10.93 14.92
CA LEU A 53 8.64 10.49 13.65
C LEU A 53 9.01 11.51 12.57
N SER A 54 9.78 11.07 11.58
CA SER A 54 10.00 11.83 10.36
C SER A 54 8.91 11.47 9.37
N VAL A 55 8.19 12.47 8.87
CA VAL A 55 7.21 12.32 7.80
C VAL A 55 7.70 13.15 6.64
N LYS A 56 7.98 12.51 5.50
CA LYS A 56 8.26 13.21 4.26
C LYS A 56 6.97 13.41 3.50
N PHE A 57 6.84 14.58 2.90
CA PHE A 57 5.71 14.94 2.06
C PHE A 57 6.25 15.30 0.69
N ALA A 58 5.60 14.80 -0.36
CA ALA A 58 5.86 15.23 -1.73
C ALA A 58 4.53 15.60 -2.40
N LEU A 59 4.50 16.76 -3.03
CA LEU A 59 3.41 17.14 -3.92
C LEU A 59 3.81 16.77 -5.35
N ASN A 60 3.15 15.77 -5.92
CA ASN A 60 3.32 15.38 -7.30
C ASN A 60 2.29 16.11 -8.15
N LEU A 61 2.72 17.20 -8.77
CA LEU A 61 1.89 17.96 -9.70
C LEU A 61 1.78 17.22 -11.03
N ASN A 62 0.58 16.75 -11.38
CA ASN A 62 0.32 16.14 -12.69
C ASN A 62 0.01 17.20 -13.74
N GLN A 63 -0.85 18.15 -13.38
CA GLN A 63 -1.33 19.16 -14.33
C GLN A 63 -1.79 20.43 -13.61
N ILE A 64 -1.48 21.58 -14.20
CA ILE A 64 -2.18 22.84 -13.93
C ILE A 64 -3.42 22.86 -14.82
N ILE A 65 -4.60 22.73 -14.21
CA ILE A 65 -5.87 22.69 -14.94
C ILE A 65 -6.26 24.10 -15.39
N ASN A 66 -6.15 25.08 -14.50
CA ASN A 66 -6.51 26.47 -14.80
C ASN A 66 -5.81 27.46 -13.88
N LEU A 67 -5.68 28.71 -14.33
CA LEU A 67 -5.22 29.86 -13.55
C LEU A 67 -6.16 31.04 -13.79
N ILE A 68 -6.85 31.47 -12.73
CA ILE A 68 -7.71 32.64 -12.74
C ILE A 68 -6.92 33.79 -12.11
N GLU A 69 -6.13 34.49 -12.93
CA GLU A 69 -5.16 35.49 -12.48
C GLU A 69 -5.78 36.63 -11.65
N LYS A 70 -6.93 37.15 -12.10
CA LYS A 70 -7.65 38.23 -11.42
C LYS A 70 -8.02 37.86 -9.98
N ASP A 71 -8.39 36.60 -9.76
CA ASP A 71 -8.86 36.09 -8.47
C ASP A 71 -7.76 35.32 -7.73
N GLN A 72 -6.56 35.20 -8.32
CA GLN A 72 -5.40 34.46 -7.78
C GLN A 72 -5.68 32.99 -7.47
N ILE A 73 -6.54 32.35 -8.25
CA ILE A 73 -6.94 30.95 -8.05
C ILE A 73 -6.21 30.06 -9.05
N MET A 74 -5.51 29.03 -8.55
CA MET A 74 -4.92 27.97 -9.36
C MET A 74 -5.64 26.65 -9.10
N ILE A 75 -6.12 26.01 -10.18
CA ILE A 75 -6.76 24.70 -10.11
C ILE A 75 -5.74 23.65 -10.55
N LEU A 76 -5.47 22.68 -9.68
CA LEU A 76 -4.42 21.69 -9.87
C LEU A 76 -4.97 20.26 -9.86
N ASN A 77 -4.40 19.41 -10.71
CA ASN A 77 -4.42 17.96 -10.54
C ASN A 77 -3.07 17.55 -9.95
N ALA A 78 -3.06 17.15 -8.68
CA ALA A 78 -1.85 16.73 -7.99
C ALA A 78 -2.15 15.58 -7.01
N PHE A 79 -1.14 14.75 -6.77
CA PHE A 79 -1.14 13.76 -5.69
C PHE A 79 -0.23 14.23 -4.56
N ILE A 80 -0.56 13.83 -3.34
CA ILE A 80 0.29 14.08 -2.18
C ILE A 80 0.75 12.72 -1.66
N ASP A 81 2.05 12.49 -1.76
CA ASP A 81 2.69 11.29 -1.24
C ASP A 81 3.20 11.57 0.17
N HIS A 82 3.10 10.56 1.00
CA HIS A 82 3.55 10.57 2.39
C HIS A 82 4.56 9.45 2.56
N GLU A 83 5.65 9.67 3.28
CA GLU A 83 6.59 8.60 3.66
C GLU A 83 6.90 8.72 5.15
N TRP A 84 6.69 7.65 5.90
CA TRP A 84 6.91 7.52 7.33
C TRP A 84 7.23 6.07 7.70
N THR A 85 7.77 5.88 8.90
CA THR A 85 8.05 4.54 9.43
C THR A 85 7.34 4.32 10.75
N ASP A 86 6.55 3.25 10.84
CA ASP A 86 5.93 2.76 12.06
C ASP A 86 6.52 1.42 12.48
N LYS A 87 7.33 1.43 13.54
CA LYS A 87 7.99 0.24 14.08
C LYS A 87 7.01 -0.85 14.53
N ARG A 88 5.74 -0.51 14.82
CA ARG A 88 4.71 -1.48 15.20
C ARG A 88 4.29 -2.38 14.03
N LEU A 89 4.52 -1.93 12.80
CA LEU A 89 4.21 -2.66 11.55
C LEU A 89 5.43 -3.39 11.00
N THR A 90 6.33 -3.85 11.87
CA THR A 90 7.55 -4.58 11.49
C THR A 90 7.37 -6.08 11.65
N TRP A 91 8.00 -6.86 10.77
CA TRP A 91 8.04 -8.32 10.88
C TRP A 91 9.32 -8.89 10.26
N ASN A 92 9.61 -10.16 10.56
CA ASN A 92 10.65 -10.92 9.89
C ASN A 92 10.04 -11.66 8.68
N PRO A 93 10.46 -11.37 7.43
CA PRO A 93 9.93 -12.04 6.25
C PRO A 93 10.02 -13.57 6.30
N LEU A 94 11.09 -14.11 6.92
CA LEU A 94 11.31 -15.55 7.01
C LEU A 94 10.19 -16.28 7.77
N ASP A 95 9.52 -15.61 8.71
CA ASP A 95 8.44 -16.19 9.52
C ASP A 95 7.13 -16.32 8.72
N PHE A 96 7.00 -15.61 7.59
CA PHE A 96 5.76 -15.50 6.82
C PHE A 96 5.97 -15.84 5.34
N GLY A 97 6.90 -16.73 5.01
CA GLY A 97 7.11 -17.16 3.62
C GLY A 97 7.76 -16.10 2.73
N ASN A 98 8.70 -15.34 3.28
CA ASN A 98 9.44 -14.27 2.60
C ASN A 98 8.59 -13.08 2.13
N ILE A 99 7.40 -12.89 2.70
CA ILE A 99 6.60 -11.68 2.49
C ILE A 99 7.41 -10.48 3.00
N SER A 100 7.79 -9.58 2.10
CA SER A 100 8.58 -8.37 2.40
C SER A 100 7.74 -7.10 2.39
N ILE A 101 6.54 -7.16 1.80
CA ILE A 101 5.63 -6.05 1.60
C ILE A 101 4.19 -6.54 1.83
N ILE A 102 3.37 -5.71 2.46
CA ILE A 102 1.92 -5.89 2.59
C ILE A 102 1.19 -4.63 2.16
N ARG A 103 -0.10 -4.75 1.81
CA ARG A 103 -0.98 -3.61 1.54
C ARG A 103 -2.01 -3.49 2.65
N LEU A 104 -2.07 -2.31 3.26
CA LEU A 104 -3.03 -1.99 4.31
C LEU A 104 -3.84 -0.78 3.89
N TYR A 105 -5.13 -0.76 4.23
CA TYR A 105 -5.94 0.43 4.01
C TYR A 105 -5.58 1.51 5.04
N GLY A 106 -5.64 2.78 4.63
CA GLY A 106 -5.36 3.93 5.50
C GLY A 106 -6.26 4.01 6.74
N ASP A 107 -7.42 3.35 6.74
CA ASP A 107 -8.32 3.30 7.90
C ASP A 107 -7.98 2.17 8.90
N GLN A 108 -7.05 1.27 8.56
CA GLN A 108 -6.57 0.21 9.45
C GLN A 108 -5.33 0.62 10.25
N ILE A 109 -4.57 1.58 9.73
CA ILE A 109 -3.30 2.04 10.31
C ILE A 109 -3.34 3.50 10.73
N TRP A 110 -2.35 3.94 11.50
CA TRP A 110 -2.13 5.35 11.76
C TRP A 110 -1.57 5.99 10.48
N THR A 111 -2.13 7.14 10.11
CA THR A 111 -1.63 8.00 9.03
C THR A 111 -1.43 9.41 9.60
N PRO A 112 -0.48 10.19 9.05
CA PRO A 112 -0.34 11.59 9.44
C PRO A 112 -1.57 12.40 9.02
N ASP A 113 -2.02 13.30 9.91
CA ASP A 113 -3.06 14.26 9.56
C ASP A 113 -2.48 15.33 8.63
N THR A 114 -3.03 15.45 7.42
CA THR A 114 -2.54 16.36 6.38
C THR A 114 -3.63 17.36 6.01
N PHE A 115 -3.30 18.65 6.10
CA PHE A 115 -4.22 19.75 5.86
C PHE A 115 -3.69 20.71 4.80
N VAL A 116 -4.56 21.10 3.86
CA VAL A 116 -4.25 22.11 2.86
C VAL A 116 -4.78 23.46 3.35
N TYR A 117 -3.87 24.36 3.75
CA TYR A 117 -4.22 25.67 4.30
C TYR A 117 -4.73 26.66 3.22
N SER A 118 -4.07 26.70 2.07
CA SER A 118 -4.33 27.70 1.03
C SER A 118 -5.34 27.19 0.00
N THR A 119 -6.58 26.97 0.44
CA THR A 119 -7.70 26.64 -0.45
C THR A 119 -8.40 27.92 -0.90
N ALA A 120 -8.78 28.00 -2.18
CA ALA A 120 -9.38 29.21 -2.76
C ALA A 120 -10.75 29.58 -2.16
N ASP A 121 -11.52 28.57 -1.72
CA ASP A 121 -12.79 28.76 -1.03
C ASP A 121 -12.61 28.99 0.49
N HIS A 122 -11.37 29.09 0.97
CA HIS A 122 -10.99 29.26 2.38
C HIS A 122 -11.57 28.19 3.31
N SER A 123 -12.05 27.08 2.75
CA SER A 123 -12.68 26.01 3.54
C SER A 123 -11.63 25.25 4.33
N GLY A 124 -10.44 25.09 3.76
CA GLY A 124 -9.37 24.27 4.28
C GLY A 124 -9.82 22.81 4.40
N PHE A 125 -9.27 21.93 3.56
CA PHE A 125 -9.74 20.54 3.54
C PHE A 125 -8.67 19.58 4.07
N LEU A 126 -9.12 18.62 4.89
CA LEU A 126 -8.33 17.46 5.27
C LEU A 126 -8.27 16.49 4.10
N LEU A 127 -7.08 16.05 3.71
CA LEU A 127 -6.97 15.06 2.65
C LEU A 127 -7.65 13.76 3.09
N PRO A 128 -8.52 13.16 2.24
CA PRO A 128 -9.19 11.93 2.61
C PRO A 128 -8.17 10.80 2.65
N GLN A 129 -8.05 10.18 3.82
CA GLN A 129 -7.16 9.02 4.05
C GLN A 129 -7.92 7.68 3.86
N THR A 130 -9.23 7.74 3.70
CA THR A 130 -10.11 6.57 3.62
C THR A 130 -10.16 6.04 2.18
N GLY A 131 -9.88 4.74 2.00
CA GLY A 131 -9.93 4.07 0.69
C GLY A 131 -8.60 4.05 -0.09
N ALA A 132 -7.55 4.71 0.39
CA ALA A 132 -6.20 4.57 -0.14
C ALA A 132 -5.49 3.34 0.48
N TYR A 133 -4.76 2.61 -0.35
CA TYR A 133 -3.85 1.56 0.12
C TYR A 133 -2.47 2.15 0.37
N PHE A 134 -1.90 1.82 1.52
CA PHE A 134 -0.51 2.05 1.83
C PHE A 134 0.27 0.75 1.67
N VAL A 135 1.41 0.86 0.99
CA VAL A 135 2.32 -0.25 0.78
C VAL A 135 3.37 -0.20 1.88
N ILE A 136 3.30 -1.15 2.80
CA ILE A 136 4.17 -1.20 3.97
C ILE A 136 5.20 -2.31 3.76
N ASN A 137 6.47 -1.99 3.96
CA ASN A 137 7.54 -2.98 3.94
C ASN A 137 7.78 -3.63 5.32
N TYR A 138 8.56 -4.70 5.36
CA TYR A 138 8.86 -5.45 6.60
C TYR A 138 9.58 -4.62 7.69
N GLN A 139 10.16 -3.48 7.31
CA GLN A 139 10.78 -2.51 8.22
C GLN A 139 9.76 -1.51 8.78
N GLY A 140 8.48 -1.64 8.44
CA GLY A 140 7.39 -0.77 8.87
C GLY A 140 7.36 0.58 8.16
N ALA A 141 8.16 0.76 7.10
CA ALA A 141 8.13 1.96 6.28
C ALA A 141 7.04 1.84 5.22
N ASN A 142 6.23 2.88 5.05
CA ASN A 142 5.44 2.99 3.84
C ASN A 142 6.34 3.51 2.71
N ILE A 143 6.26 2.87 1.55
CA ILE A 143 7.21 3.08 0.44
C ILE A 143 6.53 3.61 -0.83
N PHE A 144 5.23 3.86 -0.76
CA PHE A 144 4.41 4.50 -1.78
C PHE A 144 3.35 5.37 -1.08
#